data_AF-A0A955R5A1-F1
#
_entry.id   AF-A0A955R5A1-F1
#
_cell.length_a   1.000
_cell.length_b   1.000
_cell.length_c   1.000
_cell.angle_alpha   90.00
_cell.angle_beta   90.00
_cell.angle_gamma   90.00
#
_symmetry.space_group_name_H-M   'P 1'
#
loop_
_entity.id
_entity.type
_entity.pdbx_description
1 polymer ?
#
loop_
_entity_poly.entity_id
_entity_poly.type
_entity_poly.pdbx_seq_one_letter_code
_entity_poly.pdbx_strand_id
1 'polypeptide(L)'
;MKNLRTVGLVGVVLLSLFGIFVGGLLTWHHDTQLYAGAAAGTLWGCAESSEVNCDIVNTSAWSELLGIPIATLAMAFYAGTAVLAFLAIKRDEARAVLIAAGVGAVAYSAVLYGVSKVELHYVCAWCIRLYATNAGLLLMALLGGKPPLPSGGTIGTALAVWVGLAAVGAGGERVWRGSLAGEGPKEEVAAAGAERTKDPEGPAPTIELQVTTEDGHPATLTVGPDDAWTGNRDAKVSVVMFGDLECGFCKRSSAELARLEATYGDRVLF
;
A
#
# COMPACT_ATOMS: atom_id res chain seq x y z
N MET A 1 13.14 -39.43 4.30
CA MET A 1 13.16 -38.11 4.99
C MET A 1 14.07 -37.09 4.30
N LYS A 2 15.31 -37.42 3.92
CA LYS A 2 16.25 -36.48 3.27
C LYS A 2 15.70 -35.84 1.99
N ASN A 3 15.03 -36.62 1.13
CA ASN A 3 14.42 -36.11 -0.11
C ASN A 3 13.29 -35.10 0.18
N LEU A 4 12.47 -35.37 1.20
CA LEU A 4 11.35 -34.50 1.57
C LEU A 4 11.82 -33.16 2.15
N ARG A 5 12.94 -33.17 2.90
CA ARG A 5 13.59 -31.93 3.36
C ARG A 5 14.09 -31.09 2.19
N THR A 6 14.79 -31.71 1.23
CA THR A 6 15.28 -30.99 0.05
C THR A 6 14.13 -30.40 -0.75
N VAL A 7 13.04 -31.17 -0.95
CA VAL A 7 11.81 -30.68 -1.60
C VAL A 7 11.24 -29.47 -0.85
N GLY A 8 11.16 -29.52 0.49
CA GLY A 8 10.71 -28.40 1.31
C GLY A 8 11.56 -27.14 1.12
N LEU A 9 12.89 -27.27 1.16
CA LEU A 9 13.79 -26.12 0.96
C LEU A 9 13.69 -25.52 -0.45
N VAL A 10 13.56 -26.36 -1.48
CA VAL A 10 13.32 -25.89 -2.86
C VAL A 10 11.97 -25.17 -2.95
N GLY A 11 10.92 -25.73 -2.35
CA GLY A 11 9.62 -25.08 -2.26
C GLY A 11 9.67 -23.72 -1.58
N VAL A 12 10.43 -23.60 -0.48
CA VAL A 12 10.67 -22.32 0.20
C VAL A 12 11.30 -21.31 -0.75
N VAL A 13 12.37 -21.68 -1.46
CA VAL A 13 13.05 -20.77 -2.40
C VAL A 13 12.10 -20.31 -3.51
N LEU A 14 11.35 -21.23 -4.13
CA LEU A 14 10.44 -20.89 -5.22
C LEU A 14 9.30 -19.95 -4.77
N LEU A 15 8.72 -20.22 -3.59
CA LEU A 15 7.69 -19.37 -3.00
C LEU A 15 8.26 -17.99 -2.61
N SER A 16 9.47 -17.94 -2.06
CA SER A 16 10.14 -16.67 -1.76
C SER A 16 10.41 -15.86 -3.02
N LEU A 17 10.83 -16.47 -4.13
CA LEU A 17 11.01 -15.76 -5.40
C LEU A 17 9.70 -15.17 -5.92
N PHE A 18 8.61 -15.92 -5.83
CA PHE A 18 7.28 -15.39 -6.16
C PHE A 18 6.87 -14.24 -5.22
N GLY A 19 7.11 -14.38 -3.91
CA GLY A 19 6.86 -13.34 -2.92
C GLY A 19 7.65 -12.06 -3.17
N ILE A 20 8.93 -12.15 -3.57
CA ILE A 20 9.75 -10.99 -3.96
C ILE A 20 9.17 -10.32 -5.21
N PHE A 21 8.76 -11.09 -6.21
CA PHE A 21 8.13 -10.56 -7.42
C PHE A 21 6.85 -9.78 -7.09
N VAL A 22 5.94 -10.39 -6.32
CA VAL A 22 4.67 -9.72 -5.94
C VAL A 22 4.93 -8.53 -5.03
N GLY A 23 5.87 -8.62 -4.09
CA GLY A 23 6.28 -7.49 -3.26
C GLY A 23 6.79 -6.31 -4.10
N GLY A 24 7.66 -6.57 -5.08
CA GLY A 24 8.15 -5.54 -5.99
C GLY A 24 7.05 -4.91 -6.84
N LEU A 25 6.12 -5.73 -7.35
CA LEU A 25 4.96 -5.25 -8.10
C LEU A 25 4.06 -4.36 -7.24
N LEU A 26 3.77 -4.75 -6.00
CA LEU A 26 2.92 -3.99 -5.09
C LEU A 26 3.60 -2.72 -4.56
N THR A 27 4.90 -2.74 -4.30
CA THR A 27 5.68 -1.54 -3.96
C THR A 27 5.67 -0.55 -5.13
N TRP A 28 5.96 -1.02 -6.34
CA TRP A 28 5.91 -0.19 -7.55
C TRP A 28 4.53 0.43 -7.73
N HIS A 29 3.47 -0.36 -7.63
CA HIS A 29 2.09 0.12 -7.79
C HIS A 29 1.69 1.10 -6.70
N HIS A 30 1.97 0.80 -5.43
CA HIS A 30 1.72 1.71 -4.31
C HIS A 30 2.38 3.06 -4.52
N ASP A 31 3.67 3.06 -4.82
CA ASP A 31 4.42 4.30 -4.95
C ASP A 31 4.05 5.08 -6.22
N THR A 32 3.76 4.40 -7.32
CA THR A 32 3.27 5.08 -8.53
C THR A 32 1.88 5.66 -8.32
N GLN A 33 0.99 4.92 -7.65
CA GLN A 33 -0.35 5.41 -7.30
C GLN A 33 -0.29 6.62 -6.37
N LEU A 34 0.60 6.64 -5.37
CA LEU A 34 0.68 7.75 -4.41
C LEU A 34 1.53 8.93 -4.87
N TYR A 35 2.59 8.71 -5.65
CA TYR A 35 3.62 9.72 -5.90
C TYR A 35 3.86 10.05 -7.39
N ALA A 36 3.37 9.26 -8.35
CA ALA A 36 3.61 9.53 -9.78
C ALA A 36 2.55 10.44 -10.46
N GLY A 37 1.61 11.01 -9.69
CA GLY A 37 0.61 11.97 -10.20
C GLY A 37 -0.30 11.38 -11.30
N ALA A 38 -0.44 12.09 -12.42
CA ALA A 38 -1.32 11.70 -13.54
C ALA A 38 -0.90 10.40 -14.26
N ALA A 39 0.27 9.84 -13.93
CA ALA A 39 0.78 8.58 -14.49
C ALA A 39 0.45 7.35 -13.60
N ALA A 40 -0.62 7.41 -12.81
CA ALA A 40 -1.11 6.28 -12.02
C ALA A 40 -1.49 5.10 -12.94
N GLY A 41 -0.75 3.99 -12.84
CA GLY A 41 -0.93 2.80 -13.68
C GLY A 41 -1.90 1.79 -13.09
N THR A 42 -2.59 1.00 -13.92
CA THR A 42 -3.48 -0.08 -13.46
C THR A 42 -2.68 -1.28 -12.94
N LEU A 43 -3.11 -1.89 -11.83
CA LEU A 43 -2.48 -3.10 -11.32
C LEU A 43 -2.89 -4.35 -12.11
N TRP A 44 -1.98 -4.87 -12.93
CA TRP A 44 -2.24 -6.10 -13.68
C TRP A 44 -2.55 -7.29 -12.75
N GLY A 45 -3.54 -8.09 -13.11
CA GLY A 45 -3.90 -9.30 -12.38
C GLY A 45 -4.75 -9.05 -11.11
N CYS A 46 -5.22 -7.82 -10.90
CA CYS A 46 -6.32 -7.49 -10.01
C CYS A 46 -7.60 -7.29 -10.83
N ALA A 47 -8.59 -8.18 -10.66
CA ALA A 47 -9.91 -8.01 -11.28
C ALA A 47 -10.81 -7.32 -10.25
N GLU A 48 -11.08 -6.03 -10.46
CA GLU A 48 -11.90 -5.26 -9.53
C GLU A 48 -13.35 -5.73 -9.54
N SER A 49 -13.95 -5.76 -8.35
CA SER A 49 -15.35 -6.09 -8.12
C SER A 49 -15.83 -5.42 -6.83
N SER A 50 -17.11 -5.58 -6.49
CA SER A 50 -17.70 -4.99 -5.27
C SER A 50 -16.98 -5.38 -3.97
N GLU A 51 -16.24 -6.49 -3.95
CA GLU A 51 -15.47 -6.92 -2.77
C GLU A 51 -13.95 -6.91 -2.99
N VAL A 52 -13.48 -6.75 -4.23
CA VAL A 52 -12.06 -6.84 -4.57
C VAL A 52 -11.59 -5.51 -5.13
N ASN A 53 -10.71 -4.84 -4.38
CA ASN A 53 -10.05 -3.62 -4.83
C ASN A 53 -8.61 -3.59 -4.31
N CYS A 54 -7.64 -3.77 -5.20
CA CYS A 54 -6.23 -3.79 -4.82
C CYS A 54 -5.68 -2.39 -4.58
N ASP A 55 -6.23 -1.37 -5.23
CA ASP A 55 -5.76 0.00 -5.11
C ASP A 55 -6.07 0.54 -3.72
N ILE A 56 -7.34 0.42 -3.27
CA ILE A 56 -7.77 0.84 -1.93
C ILE A 56 -6.93 0.16 -0.85
N VAL A 57 -6.77 -1.16 -0.93
CA VAL A 57 -6.03 -1.91 0.10
C VAL A 57 -4.54 -1.56 0.08
N ASN A 58 -3.92 -1.54 -1.10
CA ASN A 58 -2.48 -1.34 -1.25
C ASN A 58 -2.05 0.12 -1.05
N THR A 59 -2.96 1.09 -1.05
CA THR A 59 -2.67 2.51 -0.73
C THR A 59 -3.31 2.98 0.58
N SER A 60 -3.85 2.06 1.39
CA SER A 60 -4.47 2.40 2.69
C SER A 60 -3.44 2.81 3.75
N ALA A 61 -3.88 3.39 4.86
CA ALA A 61 -3.01 3.65 6.02
C ALA A 61 -2.33 2.37 6.56
N TRP A 62 -2.94 1.22 6.31
CA TRP A 62 -2.42 -0.10 6.69
C TRP A 62 -1.40 -0.68 5.70
N SER A 63 -1.10 0.01 4.60
CA SER A 63 -0.14 -0.43 3.60
C SER A 63 1.31 -0.03 3.90
N GLU A 64 1.51 0.82 4.92
CA GLU A 64 2.81 1.34 5.31
C GLU A 64 3.14 1.06 6.78
N LEU A 65 4.42 0.80 7.05
CA LEU A 65 4.97 0.72 8.40
C LEU A 65 6.16 1.67 8.50
N LEU A 66 6.07 2.67 9.38
CA LEU A 66 7.07 3.74 9.52
C LEU A 66 7.34 4.48 8.19
N GLY A 67 6.31 4.66 7.37
CA GLY A 67 6.38 5.28 6.04
C GLY A 67 7.03 4.41 4.96
N ILE A 68 7.31 3.14 5.24
CA ILE A 68 7.85 2.18 4.28
C ILE A 68 6.71 1.25 3.86
N PRO A 69 6.48 1.01 2.55
CA PRO A 69 5.47 0.07 2.09
C PRO A 69 5.71 -1.32 2.68
N ILE A 70 4.68 -1.94 3.23
CA ILE A 70 4.77 -3.29 3.80
C ILE A 70 5.20 -4.30 2.72
N ALA A 71 4.83 -4.06 1.46
CA ALA A 71 5.29 -4.84 0.32
C ALA A 71 6.83 -4.82 0.17
N THR A 72 7.49 -3.70 0.46
CA THR A 72 8.96 -3.57 0.47
C THR A 72 9.58 -4.39 1.61
N LEU A 73 8.95 -4.35 2.79
CA LEU A 73 9.37 -5.18 3.93
C LEU A 73 9.14 -6.68 3.65
N ALA A 74 8.08 -7.02 2.93
CA ALA A 74 7.81 -8.38 2.48
C ALA A 74 8.90 -8.88 1.53
N MET A 75 9.39 -8.06 0.59
CA MET A 75 10.53 -8.43 -0.26
C MET A 75 11.77 -8.79 0.58
N ALA A 76 12.08 -8.01 1.63
CA ALA A 76 13.18 -8.29 2.53
C ALA A 76 12.96 -9.61 3.31
N PHE A 77 11.74 -9.85 3.79
CA PHE A 77 11.35 -11.11 4.42
C PHE A 77 11.55 -12.31 3.49
N TYR A 78 11.04 -12.24 2.25
CA TYR A 78 11.16 -13.32 1.27
C TYR A 78 12.61 -13.54 0.81
N ALA A 79 13.39 -12.48 0.62
CA ALA A 79 14.81 -12.59 0.32
C ALA A 79 15.59 -13.25 1.46
N GLY A 80 15.32 -12.85 2.71
CA GLY A 80 15.99 -13.47 3.86
C GLY A 80 15.56 -14.92 4.10
N THR A 81 14.29 -15.28 3.86
CA THR A 81 13.85 -16.69 3.92
C THR A 81 14.51 -17.54 2.85
N ALA A 82 14.71 -17.02 1.63
CA ALA A 82 15.48 -17.71 0.60
C ALA A 82 16.95 -17.93 1.03
N VAL A 83 17.61 -16.90 1.57
CA VAL A 83 18.97 -17.01 2.14
C VAL A 83 19.03 -18.06 3.26
N LEU A 84 18.07 -18.05 4.18
CA LEU A 84 17.98 -19.03 5.27
C LEU A 84 17.69 -20.44 4.77
N ALA A 85 16.95 -20.61 3.67
CA ALA A 85 16.75 -21.91 3.05
C ALA A 85 18.06 -22.51 2.52
N PHE A 86 18.95 -21.68 1.96
CA PHE A 86 20.31 -22.12 1.59
C PHE A 86 21.16 -22.46 2.82
N LEU A 87 21.06 -21.67 3.89
CA LEU A 87 21.76 -21.97 5.16
C LEU A 87 21.28 -23.31 5.75
N ALA A 88 19.97 -23.58 5.66
CA ALA A 88 19.33 -24.81 6.14
C ALA A 88 19.80 -26.09 5.43
N ILE A 89 20.44 -26.00 4.26
CA ILE A 89 21.08 -27.14 3.59
C ILE A 89 22.22 -27.69 4.45
N LYS A 90 23.00 -26.79 5.07
CA LYS A 90 24.16 -27.12 5.91
C LYS A 90 23.83 -27.15 7.41
N ARG A 91 22.91 -26.30 7.86
CA ARG A 91 22.53 -26.13 9.27
C ARG A 91 21.03 -26.35 9.43
N ASP A 92 20.61 -27.59 9.69
CA ASP A 92 19.18 -27.94 9.78
C ASP A 92 18.41 -27.12 10.84
N GLU A 93 19.10 -26.63 11.87
CA GLU A 93 18.56 -25.71 12.88
C GLU A 93 18.01 -24.39 12.29
N ALA A 94 18.49 -23.95 11.12
CA ALA A 94 17.94 -22.78 10.43
C ALA A 94 16.50 -23.01 9.95
N ARG A 95 16.06 -24.27 9.78
CA ARG A 95 14.66 -24.60 9.50
C ARG A 95 13.74 -24.24 10.67
N ALA A 96 14.22 -24.32 11.91
CA ALA A 96 13.42 -23.90 13.06
C ALA A 96 13.12 -22.39 12.99
N VAL A 97 14.09 -21.59 12.53
CA VAL A 97 13.90 -20.15 12.28
C VAL A 97 12.90 -19.93 11.15
N LEU A 98 13.00 -20.67 10.03
CA LEU A 98 12.04 -20.60 8.93
C LEU A 98 10.60 -20.95 9.36
N ILE A 99 10.44 -21.96 10.22
CA ILE A 99 9.13 -22.33 10.76
C ILE A 99 8.58 -21.20 11.64
N ALA A 100 9.38 -20.66 12.55
CA ALA A 100 8.96 -19.54 13.40
C ALA A 100 8.58 -18.30 12.56
N ALA A 101 9.36 -18.01 11.51
CA ALA A 101 9.09 -16.97 10.54
C ALA A 101 7.76 -17.20 9.81
N GLY A 102 7.52 -18.42 9.34
CA GLY A 102 6.29 -18.81 8.65
C GLY A 102 5.07 -18.69 9.55
N VAL A 103 5.16 -19.10 10.82
CA VAL A 103 4.09 -18.89 11.81
C VAL A 103 3.79 -17.41 11.99
N GLY A 104 4.82 -16.58 12.18
CA GLY A 104 4.66 -15.13 12.29
C GLY A 104 4.03 -14.50 11.05
N ALA A 105 4.47 -14.90 9.85
CA ALA A 105 3.96 -14.40 8.59
C ALA A 105 2.49 -14.80 8.35
N VAL A 106 2.09 -16.02 8.71
CA VAL A 106 0.69 -16.47 8.64
C VAL A 106 -0.17 -15.70 9.63
N ALA A 107 0.29 -15.51 10.87
CA ALA A 107 -0.43 -14.74 11.88
C ALA A 107 -0.63 -13.28 11.43
N TYR A 108 0.43 -12.64 10.92
CA TYR A 108 0.36 -11.28 10.38
C TYR A 108 -0.56 -11.18 9.15
N SER A 109 -0.53 -12.19 8.27
CA SER A 109 -1.46 -12.27 7.12
C SER A 109 -2.92 -12.34 7.56
N ALA A 110 -3.22 -13.07 8.64
CA ALA A 110 -4.57 -13.16 9.19
C ALA A 110 -5.04 -11.81 9.78
N VAL A 111 -4.14 -11.07 10.45
CA VAL A 111 -4.43 -9.71 10.95
C VAL A 111 -4.74 -8.77 9.79
N LEU A 112 -3.88 -8.70 8.77
CA LEU A 112 -4.09 -7.82 7.62
C LEU A 112 -5.35 -8.19 6.83
N TYR A 113 -5.66 -9.48 6.70
CA TYR A 113 -6.93 -9.92 6.11
C TYR A 113 -8.14 -9.44 6.92
N GLY A 114 -8.06 -9.55 8.25
CA GLY A 114 -9.10 -9.06 9.15
C GLY A 114 -9.35 -7.57 8.99
N VAL A 115 -8.28 -6.76 9.02
CA VAL A 115 -8.33 -5.31 8.77
C VAL A 115 -8.93 -5.02 7.40
N SER A 116 -8.49 -5.73 6.35
CA SER A 116 -9.00 -5.51 4.99
C SER A 116 -10.51 -5.76 4.89
N LYS A 117 -11.03 -6.82 5.52
CA LYS A 117 -12.48 -7.12 5.49
C LYS A 117 -13.32 -6.21 6.41
N VAL A 118 -12.78 -5.83 7.57
CA VAL A 118 -13.54 -5.13 8.62
C VAL A 118 -13.48 -3.62 8.46
N GLU A 119 -12.30 -3.07 8.19
CA GLU A 119 -12.09 -1.62 8.12
C GLU A 119 -12.17 -1.09 6.70
N LEU A 120 -11.58 -1.83 5.75
CA LEU A 120 -11.54 -1.39 4.35
C LEU A 120 -12.73 -1.90 3.54
N HIS A 121 -13.39 -2.97 3.99
CA HIS A 121 -14.44 -3.69 3.26
C HIS A 121 -14.05 -4.23 1.87
N TYR A 122 -12.76 -4.21 1.53
CA TYR A 122 -12.21 -4.73 0.28
C TYR A 122 -11.10 -5.74 0.54
N VAL A 123 -10.90 -6.69 -0.37
CA VAL A 123 -9.73 -7.57 -0.38
C VAL A 123 -8.86 -7.30 -1.60
N CYS A 124 -7.55 -7.42 -1.42
CA CYS A 124 -6.60 -7.35 -2.52
C CYS A 124 -6.25 -8.75 -3.03
N ALA A 125 -6.53 -9.03 -4.30
CA ALA A 125 -6.24 -10.33 -4.92
C ALA A 125 -4.76 -10.73 -4.82
N TRP A 126 -3.84 -9.76 -4.92
CA TRP A 126 -2.40 -10.00 -4.77
C TRP A 126 -1.99 -10.24 -3.31
N CYS A 127 -2.60 -9.55 -2.34
CA CYS A 127 -2.40 -9.82 -0.92
C CYS A 127 -2.83 -11.25 -0.57
N ILE A 128 -3.98 -11.71 -1.09
CA ILE A 128 -4.42 -13.11 -0.90
C ILE A 128 -3.40 -14.11 -1.45
N ARG A 129 -2.77 -13.82 -2.60
CA ARG A 129 -1.68 -14.66 -3.14
C ARG A 129 -0.45 -14.66 -2.23
N LEU A 130 -0.09 -13.53 -1.63
CA LEU A 130 0.98 -13.47 -0.63
C LEU A 130 0.60 -14.22 0.66
N TYR A 131 -0.65 -14.16 1.10
CA TYR A 131 -1.12 -14.91 2.28
C TYR A 131 -1.05 -16.43 2.02
N ALA A 132 -1.46 -16.87 0.83
CA ALA A 132 -1.28 -18.26 0.40
C ALA A 132 0.20 -18.64 0.29
N THR A 133 1.06 -17.73 -0.17
CA THR A 133 2.52 -17.91 -0.22
C THR A 133 3.10 -18.10 1.19
N ASN A 134 2.67 -17.29 2.18
CA ASN A 134 3.10 -17.42 3.57
C ASN A 134 2.67 -18.75 4.20
N ALA A 135 1.43 -19.18 3.96
CA ALA A 135 0.97 -20.51 4.39
C ALA A 135 1.78 -21.62 3.72
N GLY A 136 2.04 -21.51 2.42
CA GLY A 136 2.89 -22.42 1.66
C GLY A 136 4.31 -22.50 2.21
N LEU A 137 4.92 -21.36 2.56
CA LEU A 137 6.26 -21.30 3.16
C LEU A 137 6.33 -22.07 4.46
N LEU A 138 5.34 -21.88 5.35
CA LEU A 138 5.26 -22.63 6.60
C LEU A 138 5.13 -24.13 6.35
N LEU A 139 4.24 -24.54 5.45
CA LEU A 139 4.06 -25.95 5.08
C LEU A 139 5.36 -26.56 4.51
N MET A 140 6.04 -25.84 3.62
CA MET A 140 7.29 -26.30 3.01
C MET A 140 8.43 -26.38 4.05
N ALA A 141 8.50 -25.45 5.00
CA ALA A 141 9.51 -25.48 6.08
C ALA A 141 9.31 -26.68 7.04
N LEU A 142 8.05 -27.08 7.27
CA LEU A 142 7.68 -28.25 8.08
C LEU A 142 8.05 -29.59 7.42
N LEU A 143 8.23 -29.62 6.10
CA LEU A 143 8.64 -30.84 5.38
C LEU A 143 10.05 -31.29 5.80
N GLY A 144 10.19 -32.57 6.13
CA GLY A 144 11.47 -33.16 6.56
C GLY A 144 11.62 -33.36 8.07
N GLY A 145 10.53 -33.23 8.84
CA GLY A 145 10.48 -33.53 10.27
C GLY A 145 10.91 -32.37 11.16
N LYS A 146 10.88 -32.58 12.48
CA LYS A 146 11.17 -31.57 13.51
C LYS A 146 12.66 -31.20 13.49
N PRO A 147 13.03 -29.94 13.16
CA PRO A 147 14.43 -29.51 13.22
C PRO A 147 14.91 -29.36 14.67
N PRO A 148 16.23 -29.40 14.90
CA PRO A 148 16.81 -29.05 16.19
C PRO A 148 16.55 -27.58 16.53
N LEU A 149 16.60 -27.25 17.83
CA LEU A 149 16.46 -25.87 18.30
C LEU A 149 17.59 -24.98 17.73
N PRO A 150 17.29 -23.75 17.29
CA PRO A 150 18.27 -22.87 16.68
C PRO A 150 19.26 -22.35 17.73
N SER A 151 20.55 -22.38 17.39
CA SER A 151 21.57 -21.71 18.20
C SER A 151 21.41 -20.19 18.15
N GLY A 152 21.88 -19.49 19.19
CA GLY A 152 21.86 -18.01 19.23
C GLY A 152 22.61 -17.38 18.04
N GLY A 153 23.66 -18.03 17.53
CA GLY A 153 24.38 -17.59 16.33
C GLY A 153 23.53 -17.67 15.06
N THR A 154 22.73 -18.73 14.90
CA THR A 154 21.82 -18.86 13.76
C THR A 154 20.67 -17.85 13.84
N ILE A 155 20.11 -17.61 15.03
CA ILE A 155 19.12 -16.55 15.23
C ILE A 155 19.71 -15.17 14.90
N GLY A 156 20.90 -14.86 15.44
CA GLY A 156 21.58 -13.60 15.18
C GLY A 156 21.89 -13.39 13.69
N THR A 157 22.32 -14.45 12.99
CA THR A 157 22.54 -14.41 11.53
C THR A 157 21.24 -14.13 10.79
N ALA A 158 20.15 -14.79 11.15
CA ALA A 158 18.84 -14.59 10.52
C ALA A 158 18.33 -13.15 10.69
N LEU A 159 18.40 -12.61 11.90
CA LEU A 159 18.01 -11.24 12.19
C LEU A 159 18.89 -10.25 11.43
N ALA A 160 20.22 -10.44 11.42
CA ALA A 160 21.13 -9.58 10.66
C ALA A 160 20.81 -9.59 9.16
N VAL A 161 20.48 -10.76 8.59
CA VAL A 161 20.07 -10.88 7.18
C VAL A 161 18.79 -10.09 6.91
N TRP A 162 17.73 -10.31 7.70
CA TRP A 162 16.46 -9.59 7.47
C TRP A 162 16.57 -8.09 7.72
N VAL A 163 17.25 -7.66 8.80
CA VAL A 163 17.44 -6.24 9.09
C VAL A 163 18.27 -5.57 8.00
N GLY A 164 19.36 -6.22 7.55
CA GLY A 164 20.19 -5.70 6.46
C GLY A 164 19.40 -5.58 5.16
N LEU A 165 18.64 -6.61 4.78
CA LEU A 165 17.80 -6.59 3.58
C LEU A 165 16.67 -5.56 3.68
N ALA A 166 16.05 -5.39 4.85
CA ALA A 166 15.03 -4.38 5.08
C ALA A 166 15.61 -2.97 4.97
N ALA A 167 16.80 -2.72 5.52
CA ALA A 167 17.48 -1.45 5.39
C ALA A 167 17.84 -1.13 3.92
N VAL A 168 18.34 -2.12 3.17
CA VAL A 168 18.62 -1.97 1.73
C VAL A 168 17.33 -1.70 0.95
N GLY A 169 16.28 -2.49 1.21
CA GLY A 169 14.97 -2.31 0.55
C GLY A 169 14.38 -0.93 0.82
N ALA A 170 14.40 -0.48 2.08
CA ALA A 170 13.92 0.83 2.47
C ALA A 170 14.79 1.99 1.96
N GLY A 171 16.09 1.77 1.74
CA GLY A 171 16.96 2.74 1.07
C GLY A 171 16.64 2.84 -0.43
N GLY A 172 16.50 1.70 -1.10
CA GLY A 172 16.16 1.63 -2.52
C GLY A 172 14.77 2.20 -2.82
N GLU A 173 13.78 1.92 -1.97
CA GLU A 173 12.43 2.46 -2.09
C GLU A 173 12.40 3.99 -1.91
N ARG A 174 13.18 4.57 -0.98
CA ARG A 174 13.30 6.03 -0.87
C ARG A 174 13.92 6.67 -2.10
N VAL A 175 14.93 6.04 -2.69
CA VAL A 175 15.54 6.50 -3.95
C VAL A 175 14.52 6.40 -5.09
N TRP A 176 13.77 5.31 -5.16
CA TRP A 176 12.70 5.11 -6.14
C TRP A 176 11.62 6.20 -6.04
N ARG A 177 11.08 6.45 -4.84
CA ARG A 177 10.12 7.53 -4.58
C ARG A 177 10.67 8.89 -4.98
N GLY A 178 11.93 9.17 -4.64
CA GLY A 178 12.61 10.39 -5.06
C GLY A 178 12.70 10.53 -6.58
N SER A 179 12.83 9.42 -7.32
CA SER A 179 12.83 9.43 -8.78
C SER A 179 11.45 9.62 -9.41
N LEU A 180 10.38 9.15 -8.74
CA LEU A 180 9.00 9.38 -9.17
C LEU A 180 8.58 10.85 -9.02
N ALA A 181 9.25 11.58 -8.12
CA ALA A 181 9.10 13.03 -7.97
C ALA A 181 9.77 13.86 -9.10
N GLY A 182 10.13 13.26 -10.25
CA GLY A 182 10.82 13.92 -11.36
C GLY A 182 9.99 14.98 -12.11
N GLU A 183 10.61 16.16 -12.35
CA GLU A 183 10.14 17.34 -13.10
C GLU A 183 8.60 17.57 -13.16
N GLY A 184 7.92 17.43 -12.02
CA GLY A 184 6.77 18.28 -11.76
C GLY A 184 7.21 19.75 -11.89
N PRO A 185 6.29 20.70 -12.14
CA PRO A 185 6.64 22.11 -12.21
C PRO A 185 7.58 22.47 -11.07
N LYS A 186 8.67 23.19 -11.37
CA LYS A 186 9.59 23.77 -10.36
C LYS A 186 8.89 24.79 -9.45
N GLU A 187 7.58 24.94 -9.57
CA GLU A 187 6.67 25.41 -8.54
C GLU A 187 5.95 24.20 -7.93
N GLU A 188 6.51 23.69 -6.85
CA GLU A 188 5.82 23.32 -5.61
C GLU A 188 4.30 23.02 -5.67
N VAL A 189 3.81 22.00 -6.40
CA VAL A 189 2.41 21.51 -6.24
C VAL A 189 2.30 20.31 -5.28
N ALA A 190 3.36 20.01 -4.53
CA ALA A 190 3.36 18.99 -3.48
C ALA A 190 3.85 19.49 -2.11
N ALA A 191 4.08 20.80 -1.98
CA ALA A 191 4.31 21.46 -0.68
C ALA A 191 3.58 22.80 -0.55
N ALA A 192 3.05 23.36 -1.64
CA ALA A 192 1.91 24.25 -1.53
C ALA A 192 0.67 23.38 -1.29
N GLY A 193 0.30 23.20 -0.02
CA GLY A 193 -1.05 23.67 0.25
C GLY A 193 -1.02 25.10 -0.28
N ALA A 194 -1.63 25.34 -1.45
CA ALA A 194 -1.73 26.66 -2.06
C ALA A 194 -1.88 27.61 -0.88
N GLU A 195 -0.85 28.43 -0.63
CA GLU A 195 -0.67 29.14 0.64
C GLU A 195 -2.04 29.65 1.02
N ARG A 196 -2.73 29.02 1.99
CA ARG A 196 -4.21 29.02 2.01
C ARG A 196 -4.60 30.47 2.00
N THR A 197 -5.03 30.96 0.84
CA THR A 197 -5.29 32.38 0.69
C THR A 197 -6.41 32.62 1.66
N LYS A 198 -6.26 33.64 2.51
CA LYS A 198 -7.19 33.94 3.60
C LYS A 198 -8.61 33.61 3.15
N ASP A 199 -9.29 32.73 3.90
CA ASP A 199 -10.63 32.25 3.53
C ASP A 199 -11.46 33.46 3.07
N PRO A 200 -12.11 33.38 1.92
CA PRO A 200 -12.77 34.54 1.32
C PRO A 200 -13.80 35.12 2.30
N GLU A 201 -13.83 36.45 2.39
CA GLU A 201 -14.69 37.14 3.34
C GLU A 201 -16.17 36.99 2.95
N GLY A 202 -16.99 36.48 3.88
CA GLY A 202 -18.43 36.34 3.74
C GLY A 202 -18.94 34.89 3.76
N PRO A 203 -20.26 34.68 3.97
CA PRO A 203 -20.86 33.34 4.17
C PRO A 203 -20.92 32.55 2.86
N ALA A 204 -20.49 31.29 2.78
CA ALA A 204 -20.48 30.54 1.51
C ALA A 204 -21.81 30.66 0.73
N PRO A 205 -21.79 30.67 -0.62
CA PRO A 205 -23.03 30.72 -1.39
C PRO A 205 -23.90 29.51 -1.04
N THR A 206 -25.16 29.78 -0.67
CA THR A 206 -26.11 28.71 -0.35
C THR A 206 -26.57 28.04 -1.62
N ILE A 207 -26.19 26.78 -1.80
CA ILE A 207 -26.53 25.98 -2.99
C ILE A 207 -27.30 24.75 -2.53
N GLU A 208 -28.50 24.56 -3.06
CA GLU A 208 -29.25 23.31 -2.92
C GLU A 208 -29.27 22.56 -4.25
N LEU A 209 -28.65 21.39 -4.27
CA LEU A 209 -28.58 20.50 -5.42
C LEU A 209 -29.44 19.27 -5.14
N GLN A 210 -30.41 19.03 -6.01
CA GLN A 210 -31.15 17.77 -6.01
C GLN A 210 -30.28 16.71 -6.70
N VAL A 211 -29.85 15.70 -5.93
CA VAL A 211 -29.01 14.61 -6.41
C VAL A 211 -29.75 13.29 -6.26
N THR A 212 -29.39 12.31 -7.10
CA THR A 212 -29.81 10.92 -6.90
C THR A 212 -28.61 10.16 -6.37
N THR A 213 -28.76 9.51 -5.23
CA THR A 213 -27.71 8.71 -4.61
C THR A 213 -27.48 7.42 -5.40
N GLU A 214 -26.36 6.74 -5.13
CA GLU A 214 -25.96 5.53 -5.85
C GLU A 214 -26.97 4.37 -5.67
N ASP A 215 -27.70 4.35 -4.56
CA ASP A 215 -28.81 3.43 -4.26
C ASP A 215 -30.17 3.89 -4.85
N GLY A 216 -30.20 4.96 -5.64
CA GLY A 216 -31.36 5.40 -6.42
C GLY A 216 -32.37 6.25 -5.64
N HIS A 217 -32.00 6.76 -4.46
CA HIS A 217 -32.86 7.61 -3.67
C HIS A 217 -32.63 9.11 -3.99
N PRO A 218 -33.69 9.94 -4.00
CA PRO A 218 -33.51 11.38 -4.09
C PRO A 218 -32.92 11.92 -2.79
N ALA A 219 -31.90 12.76 -2.90
CA ALA A 219 -31.29 13.47 -1.78
C ALA A 219 -31.08 14.95 -2.15
N THR A 220 -31.13 15.81 -1.14
CA THR A 220 -30.75 17.22 -1.29
C THR A 220 -29.35 17.39 -0.74
N LEU A 221 -28.42 17.81 -1.59
CA LEU A 221 -27.12 18.31 -1.19
C LEU A 221 -27.22 19.81 -0.92
N THR A 222 -26.99 20.21 0.32
CA THR A 222 -26.98 21.63 0.73
C THR A 222 -25.55 22.07 1.03
N VAL A 223 -25.09 23.10 0.33
CA VAL A 223 -23.91 23.89 0.71
C VAL A 223 -24.45 25.07 1.53
N GLY A 224 -24.07 25.12 2.79
CA GLY A 224 -24.50 26.12 3.76
C GLY A 224 -23.49 27.26 3.94
N PRO A 225 -23.90 28.38 4.55
CA PRO A 225 -23.05 29.55 4.72
C PRO A 225 -21.80 29.32 5.58
N ASP A 226 -21.78 28.24 6.36
CA ASP A 226 -20.69 27.85 7.26
C ASP A 226 -19.69 26.87 6.62
N ASP A 227 -19.95 26.41 5.39
CA ASP A 227 -19.05 25.50 4.67
C ASP A 227 -17.79 26.23 4.17
N ALA A 228 -16.67 25.50 4.10
CA ALA A 228 -15.45 26.02 3.53
C ALA A 228 -15.59 26.17 2.01
N TRP A 229 -15.20 27.33 1.47
CA TRP A 229 -15.32 27.64 0.05
C TRP A 229 -14.17 28.54 -0.43
N THR A 230 -13.88 28.51 -1.73
CA THR A 230 -12.89 29.39 -2.39
C THR A 230 -13.28 29.72 -3.83
N GLY A 231 -12.67 30.77 -4.39
CA GLY A 231 -12.92 31.22 -5.76
C GLY A 231 -14.04 32.26 -5.89
N ASN A 232 -14.63 32.37 -7.07
CA ASN A 232 -15.61 33.40 -7.40
C ASN A 232 -17.06 32.94 -7.12
N ARG A 233 -17.78 33.67 -6.28
CA ARG A 233 -19.20 33.39 -5.95
C ARG A 233 -20.14 33.43 -7.15
N ASP A 234 -19.82 34.25 -8.13
CA ASP A 234 -20.63 34.43 -9.34
C ASP A 234 -20.19 33.48 -10.47
N ALA A 235 -19.30 32.52 -10.18
CA ALA A 235 -18.87 31.52 -11.14
C ALA A 235 -20.06 30.67 -11.61
N LYS A 236 -20.08 30.36 -12.91
CA LYS A 236 -21.16 29.55 -13.51
C LYS A 236 -21.05 28.06 -13.21
N VAL A 237 -19.89 27.62 -12.71
CA VAL A 237 -19.58 26.22 -12.41
C VAL A 237 -19.12 26.16 -10.95
N SER A 238 -19.71 25.25 -10.19
CA SER A 238 -19.36 24.97 -8.79
C SER A 238 -18.93 23.52 -8.66
N VAL A 239 -17.82 23.29 -7.96
CA VAL A 239 -17.29 21.95 -7.68
C VAL A 239 -17.39 21.73 -6.18
N VAL A 240 -18.28 20.84 -5.76
CA VAL A 240 -18.40 20.45 -4.34
C VAL A 240 -17.55 19.19 -4.12
N MET A 241 -16.49 19.30 -3.31
CA MET A 241 -15.64 18.17 -2.95
C MET A 241 -16.03 17.60 -1.59
N PHE A 242 -16.25 16.28 -1.55
CA PHE A 242 -16.22 15.50 -0.32
C PHE A 242 -14.85 14.86 -0.16
N GLY A 243 -14.09 15.35 0.81
CA GLY A 243 -12.74 14.86 1.10
C GLY A 243 -12.68 14.20 2.48
N ASP A 244 -12.06 13.03 2.53
CA ASP A 244 -11.60 12.42 3.78
C ASP A 244 -10.10 12.67 3.91
N LEU A 245 -9.68 13.28 5.03
CA LEU A 245 -8.29 13.65 5.29
C LEU A 245 -7.37 12.44 5.46
N GLU A 246 -7.92 11.26 5.72
CA GLU A 246 -7.18 10.00 5.84
C GLU A 246 -7.14 9.22 4.51
N CYS A 247 -7.92 9.65 3.50
CA CYS A 247 -8.00 8.97 2.21
C CYS A 247 -6.93 9.44 1.22
N GLY A 248 -6.04 8.53 0.80
CA GLY A 248 -5.00 8.82 -0.20
C GLY A 248 -5.53 9.23 -1.58
N PHE A 249 -6.73 8.81 -1.97
CA PHE A 249 -7.37 9.26 -3.22
C PHE A 249 -7.86 10.71 -3.14
N CYS A 250 -8.39 11.12 -1.99
CA CYS A 250 -8.79 12.52 -1.74
C CYS A 250 -7.56 13.44 -1.83
N LYS A 251 -6.40 13.00 -1.28
CA LYS A 251 -5.12 13.72 -1.43
C LYS A 251 -4.68 13.89 -2.89
N ARG A 252 -4.92 12.91 -3.76
CA ARG A 252 -4.64 13.06 -5.20
C ARG A 252 -5.63 14.00 -5.87
N SER A 253 -6.90 13.84 -5.53
CA SER A 253 -7.99 14.67 -6.05
C SER A 253 -7.75 16.15 -5.71
N SER A 254 -7.27 16.47 -4.50
CA SER A 254 -6.92 17.84 -4.14
C SER A 254 -5.77 18.41 -4.99
N ALA A 255 -4.81 17.59 -5.41
CA ALA A 255 -3.75 18.04 -6.32
C ALA A 255 -4.28 18.34 -7.74
N GLU A 256 -5.24 17.56 -8.22
CA GLU A 256 -5.92 17.84 -9.49
C GLU A 256 -6.86 19.05 -9.39
N LEU A 257 -7.55 19.23 -8.25
CA LEU A 257 -8.35 20.44 -8.00
C LEU A 257 -7.49 21.70 -8.02
N ALA A 258 -6.30 21.68 -7.41
CA ALA A 258 -5.37 22.80 -7.46
C ALA A 258 -4.97 23.17 -8.91
N ARG A 259 -4.86 22.18 -9.81
CA ARG A 259 -4.65 22.45 -11.24
C ARG A 259 -5.87 23.08 -11.90
N LEU A 260 -7.08 22.66 -11.53
CA LEU A 260 -8.31 23.27 -12.01
C LEU A 260 -8.43 24.72 -11.52
N GLU A 261 -8.16 24.98 -10.25
CA GLU A 261 -8.08 26.33 -9.68
C GLU A 261 -7.08 27.20 -10.45
N ALA A 262 -5.86 26.72 -10.68
CA ALA A 262 -4.84 27.46 -11.43
C ALA A 262 -5.23 27.71 -12.90
N THR A 263 -5.92 26.76 -13.54
CA THR A 263 -6.28 26.84 -14.97
C THR A 263 -7.53 27.70 -15.21
N TYR A 264 -8.50 27.60 -14.31
CA TYR A 264 -9.82 28.20 -14.50
C TYR A 264 -10.01 29.47 -13.67
N GLY A 265 -9.26 29.64 -12.57
CA GLY A 265 -9.30 30.82 -11.69
C GLY A 265 -10.73 31.16 -11.28
N ASP A 266 -11.08 32.44 -11.43
CA ASP A 266 -12.39 33.00 -11.10
C ASP A 266 -13.59 32.46 -11.92
N ARG A 267 -13.37 31.47 -12.79
CA ARG A 267 -14.44 30.83 -13.58
C ARG A 267 -15.12 29.67 -12.85
N VAL A 268 -14.52 29.18 -11.76
CA VAL A 268 -15.03 28.04 -10.99
C VAL A 268 -15.06 28.42 -9.51
N LEU A 269 -16.14 28.02 -8.84
CA LEU A 269 -16.28 28.04 -7.38
C LEU A 269 -15.92 26.65 -6.85
N PHE A 270 -15.10 26.59 -5.80
CA PHE A 270 -14.74 25.35 -5.10
C PHE A 270 -15.24 25.37 -3.66
#